data_AF-A0A5C6E6D8-F1
#
_entry.id   AF-A0A5C6E6D8-F1
#
_cell.length_a   1.000
_cell.length_b   1.000
_cell.length_c   1.000
_cell.angle_alpha   90.00
_cell.angle_beta   90.00
_cell.angle_gamma   90.00
#
_symmetry.space_group_name_H-M   'P 1'
#
loop_
_entity.id
_entity.type
_entity.pdbx_description
1 polymer ?
#
loop_
_entity_poly.entity_id
_entity_poly.type
_entity_poly.pdbx_seq_one_letter_code
_entity_poly.pdbx_strand_id
1 'polypeptide(L)'
;MPHYEQFKDYEFKAPDNWVEGANEDLPLVVKDHARGFRLHVQRTSTRELYLRQVRRFATQGYTVDQQVGLMMDKLKEKGLLDNTIVIYTSDNGRFQGSHGLFDKCLLYEESMKAPLIVFDGRVPESKRGRRENALISSVDIAPTILSLAGVEVPKSMQGLDFHAVLDQT
;
A
#
# COMPACT_ATOMS: atom_id res chain seq x y z
N MET A 1 3.55 -13.64 -19.23
CA MET A 1 3.67 -12.64 -18.14
C MET A 1 4.50 -13.27 -17.03
N PRO A 2 5.59 -12.63 -16.55
CA PRO A 2 6.41 -13.16 -15.44
C PRO A 2 5.51 -13.52 -14.26
N HIS A 3 5.78 -14.60 -13.52
CA HIS A 3 5.02 -15.05 -12.34
C HIS A 3 3.49 -15.21 -12.52
N TYR A 4 2.99 -15.32 -13.76
CA TYR A 4 1.58 -15.64 -14.03
C TYR A 4 1.17 -16.97 -13.39
N GLU A 5 2.05 -17.97 -13.47
CA GLU A 5 1.83 -19.31 -12.92
C GLU A 5 1.50 -19.30 -11.43
N GLN A 6 2.04 -18.33 -10.67
CA GLN A 6 1.80 -18.20 -9.23
C GLN A 6 0.34 -17.94 -8.88
N PHE A 7 -0.41 -17.31 -9.80
CA PHE A 7 -1.78 -16.87 -9.58
C PHE A 7 -2.76 -17.41 -10.61
N LYS A 8 -2.37 -18.41 -11.42
CA LYS A 8 -3.22 -18.95 -12.48
C LYS A 8 -4.48 -19.60 -11.90
N ASP A 9 -4.31 -20.39 -10.85
CA ASP A 9 -5.38 -21.13 -10.16
C ASP A 9 -5.91 -20.39 -8.93
N TYR A 10 -5.37 -19.21 -8.63
CA TYR A 10 -5.86 -18.39 -7.53
C TYR A 10 -7.19 -17.74 -7.91
N GLU A 11 -8.22 -17.99 -7.10
CA GLU A 11 -9.55 -17.41 -7.28
C GLU A 11 -9.64 -16.05 -6.57
N PHE A 12 -9.53 -14.98 -7.34
CA PHE A 12 -9.69 -13.63 -6.81
C PHE A 12 -11.16 -13.26 -6.64
N LYS A 13 -11.53 -12.77 -5.46
CA LYS A 13 -12.84 -12.15 -5.21
C LYS A 13 -12.80 -10.67 -5.58
N ALA A 14 -13.93 -10.17 -6.07
CA ALA A 14 -14.13 -8.72 -6.21
C ALA A 14 -14.38 -8.11 -4.82
N PRO A 15 -14.01 -6.85 -4.57
CA PRO A 15 -14.46 -6.12 -3.39
C PRO A 15 -15.98 -6.10 -3.30
N ASP A 16 -16.53 -6.05 -2.09
CA ASP A 16 -17.99 -6.03 -1.86
C ASP A 16 -18.69 -4.84 -2.53
N ASN A 17 -17.95 -3.74 -2.72
CA ASN A 17 -18.40 -2.52 -3.39
C ASN A 17 -17.95 -2.42 -4.85
N TRP A 18 -17.55 -3.51 -5.49
CA TRP A 18 -17.31 -3.54 -6.92
C TRP A 18 -18.60 -3.31 -7.71
N VAL A 19 -18.53 -2.57 -8.81
CA VAL A 19 -19.68 -2.27 -9.68
C VAL A 19 -19.42 -2.85 -11.06
N GLU A 20 -20.43 -3.53 -11.62
CA GLU A 20 -20.41 -3.99 -13.00
C GLU A 20 -20.88 -2.86 -13.94
N GLY A 21 -20.25 -2.74 -15.11
CA GLY A 21 -20.55 -1.70 -16.10
C GLY A 21 -20.02 -0.32 -15.70
N ALA A 22 -20.83 0.71 -15.96
CA ALA A 22 -20.58 2.06 -15.48
C ALA A 22 -21.42 2.30 -14.23
N ASN A 23 -20.83 2.88 -13.19
CA ASN A 23 -21.59 3.27 -12.00
C ASN A 23 -22.38 4.56 -12.28
N GLU A 24 -23.66 4.43 -12.60
CA GLU A 24 -24.53 5.56 -12.90
C GLU A 24 -24.88 6.42 -11.70
N ASP A 25 -24.76 5.87 -10.49
CA ASP A 25 -25.06 6.55 -9.22
C ASP A 25 -23.96 7.54 -8.79
N LEU A 26 -22.81 7.54 -9.47
CA LEU A 26 -21.76 8.52 -9.21
C LEU A 26 -22.18 9.93 -9.64
N PRO A 27 -21.79 10.97 -8.88
CA PRO A 27 -22.05 12.36 -9.25
C PRO A 27 -21.53 12.69 -10.66
N LEU A 28 -22.25 13.53 -11.40
CA LEU A 28 -21.87 13.94 -12.77
C LEU A 28 -20.44 14.45 -12.84
N VAL A 29 -20.01 15.27 -11.87
CA VAL A 29 -18.62 15.78 -11.79
C VAL A 29 -17.57 14.65 -11.73
N VAL A 30 -17.89 13.52 -11.09
CA VAL A 30 -17.00 12.35 -11.04
C VAL A 30 -17.03 11.63 -12.39
N LYS A 31 -18.22 11.42 -12.96
CA LYS A 31 -18.37 10.75 -14.27
C LYS A 31 -17.65 11.51 -15.39
N ASP A 32 -17.73 12.84 -15.37
CA ASP A 32 -17.18 13.72 -16.40
C ASP A 32 -15.67 13.97 -16.25
N HIS A 33 -15.16 14.05 -15.01
CA HIS A 33 -13.80 14.54 -14.75
C HIS A 33 -12.87 13.52 -14.07
N ALA A 34 -13.39 12.54 -13.33
CA ALA A 34 -12.54 11.57 -12.68
C ALA A 34 -11.99 10.57 -13.69
N ARG A 35 -10.67 10.57 -13.90
CA ARG A 35 -9.97 9.58 -14.73
C ARG A 35 -10.34 8.15 -14.33
N GLY A 36 -10.53 7.92 -13.02
CA GLY A 36 -10.86 6.62 -12.46
C GLY A 36 -12.16 6.02 -12.99
N PHE A 37 -13.18 6.84 -13.27
CA PHE A 37 -14.45 6.39 -13.84
C PHE A 37 -14.24 5.78 -15.24
N ARG A 38 -13.63 6.56 -16.15
CA ARG A 38 -13.33 6.09 -17.52
C ARG A 38 -12.43 4.84 -17.52
N LEU A 39 -11.44 4.79 -16.63
CA LEU A 39 -10.55 3.64 -16.53
C LEU A 39 -11.24 2.39 -15.98
N HIS A 40 -12.20 2.53 -15.07
CA HIS A 40 -13.00 1.40 -14.60
C HIS A 40 -13.80 0.79 -15.74
N VAL A 41 -14.56 1.62 -16.47
CA VAL A 41 -15.34 1.19 -17.64
C VAL A 41 -14.48 0.41 -18.65
N GLN A 42 -13.22 0.82 -18.83
CA GLN A 42 -12.28 0.17 -19.75
C GLN A 42 -11.57 -1.08 -19.20
N ARG A 43 -11.38 -1.18 -17.87
CA ARG A 43 -10.41 -2.12 -17.29
C ARG A 43 -10.97 -3.07 -16.25
N THR A 44 -12.05 -2.73 -15.56
CA THR A 44 -12.58 -3.54 -14.45
C THR A 44 -14.11 -3.60 -14.41
N SER A 45 -14.79 -3.18 -15.48
CA SER A 45 -16.26 -3.12 -15.57
C SER A 45 -16.96 -4.45 -15.77
N THR A 46 -16.26 -5.51 -16.17
CA THR A 46 -16.81 -6.87 -16.21
C THR A 46 -16.00 -7.76 -15.30
N ARG A 47 -16.60 -8.87 -14.87
CA ARG A 47 -15.92 -9.85 -14.01
C ARG A 47 -14.62 -10.35 -14.64
N GLU A 48 -14.62 -10.62 -15.94
CA GLU A 48 -13.44 -11.05 -16.69
C GLU A 48 -12.34 -9.97 -16.68
N LEU A 49 -12.71 -8.73 -16.99
CA LEU A 49 -11.77 -7.59 -17.00
C LEU A 49 -11.18 -7.36 -15.61
N TYR A 50 -12.01 -7.37 -14.57
CA TYR A 50 -11.59 -7.29 -13.18
C TYR A 50 -10.59 -8.40 -12.83
N LEU A 51 -10.94 -9.66 -13.10
CA LEU A 51 -10.09 -10.83 -12.80
C LEU A 51 -8.73 -10.75 -13.51
N ARG A 52 -8.72 -10.30 -14.76
CA ARG A 52 -7.48 -10.08 -15.51
C ARG A 52 -6.61 -9.01 -14.86
N GLN A 53 -7.21 -7.90 -14.42
CA GLN A 53 -6.49 -6.79 -13.81
C GLN A 53 -5.96 -7.12 -12.41
N VAL A 54 -6.76 -7.76 -11.56
CA VAL A 54 -6.32 -8.13 -10.21
C VAL A 54 -5.21 -9.19 -10.26
N ARG A 55 -5.31 -10.18 -11.17
CA ARG A 55 -4.23 -11.17 -11.37
C ARG A 55 -2.95 -10.49 -11.81
N ARG A 56 -3.02 -9.58 -12.78
CA ARG A 56 -1.86 -8.78 -13.22
C ARG A 56 -1.25 -7.99 -12.06
N PHE A 57 -2.08 -7.39 -11.21
CA PHE A 57 -1.61 -6.60 -10.08
C PHE A 57 -0.95 -7.49 -9.00
N ALA A 58 -1.54 -8.64 -8.69
CA ALA A 58 -0.96 -9.63 -7.77
C ALA A 58 0.41 -10.13 -8.27
N THR A 59 0.52 -10.42 -9.56
CA THR A 59 1.79 -10.76 -10.20
C THR A 59 2.84 -9.66 -10.05
N GLN A 60 2.48 -8.39 -10.23
CA GLN A 60 3.39 -7.26 -10.03
C GLN A 60 3.80 -7.13 -8.57
N GLY A 61 2.86 -7.26 -7.63
CA GLY A 61 3.12 -7.24 -6.20
C GLY A 61 4.07 -8.36 -5.77
N TYR A 62 3.90 -9.57 -6.32
CA TYR A 62 4.80 -10.69 -6.08
C TYR A 62 6.23 -10.41 -6.56
N THR A 63 6.40 -9.78 -7.73
CA THR A 63 7.73 -9.36 -8.18
C THR A 63 8.37 -8.38 -7.21
N VAL A 64 7.61 -7.40 -6.70
CA VAL A 64 8.11 -6.44 -5.69
C VAL A 64 8.48 -7.16 -4.40
N ASP A 65 7.64 -8.07 -3.92
CA ASP A 65 7.88 -8.89 -2.72
C ASP A 65 9.20 -9.66 -2.81
N GLN A 66 9.48 -10.30 -3.96
CA GLN A 66 10.76 -10.98 -4.20
C GLN A 66 11.97 -10.03 -4.15
N GLN A 67 11.83 -8.79 -4.65
CA GLN A 67 12.90 -7.79 -4.57
C GLN A 67 13.13 -7.29 -3.14
N VAL A 68 12.06 -7.13 -2.36
CA VAL A 68 12.16 -6.81 -0.93
C VAL A 68 12.87 -7.95 -0.19
N GLY A 69 12.50 -9.20 -0.44
CA GLY A 69 13.19 -10.38 0.13
C GLY A 69 14.68 -10.38 -0.18
N LEU A 70 15.06 -10.16 -1.45
CA LEU A 70 16.46 -10.06 -1.85
C LEU A 70 17.22 -8.93 -1.13
N MET A 71 16.59 -7.76 -0.98
CA MET A 71 17.17 -6.64 -0.24
C MET A 71 17.42 -7.00 1.23
N MET A 72 16.43 -7.62 1.89
CA MET A 72 16.51 -8.04 3.29
C MET A 72 17.62 -9.09 3.49
N ASP A 73 17.71 -10.09 2.60
CA ASP A 73 18.76 -11.11 2.64
C ASP A 73 20.15 -10.47 2.49
N LYS A 74 20.31 -9.49 1.59
CA LYS A 74 21.59 -8.80 1.40
C LYS A 74 21.99 -7.94 2.61
N LEU A 75 21.03 -7.31 3.30
CA LEU A 75 21.30 -6.62 4.56
C LEU A 75 21.77 -7.59 5.65
N LYS A 76 21.15 -8.77 5.73
CA LYS A 76 21.51 -9.83 6.67
C LYS A 76 22.90 -10.42 6.37
N GLU A 77 23.18 -10.78 5.12
CA GLU A 77 24.50 -11.29 4.69
C GLU A 77 25.63 -10.31 5.01
N LYS A 78 25.36 -9.00 4.93
CA LYS A 78 26.34 -7.95 5.24
C LYS A 78 26.47 -7.65 6.74
N GLY A 79 25.68 -8.29 7.60
CA GLY A 79 25.64 -8.01 9.04
C GLY A 79 25.13 -6.60 9.38
N LEU A 80 24.36 -5.97 8.48
CA LEU A 80 23.83 -4.62 8.67
C LEU A 80 22.41 -4.61 9.24
N LEU A 81 21.69 -5.73 9.10
CA LEU A 81 20.27 -5.79 9.42
C LEU A 81 19.98 -5.45 10.89
N ASP A 82 20.83 -5.86 11.82
CA ASP A 82 20.63 -5.67 13.28
C ASP A 82 20.64 -4.20 13.72
N ASN A 83 21.21 -3.31 12.91
CA ASN A 83 21.20 -1.86 13.15
C ASN A 83 20.52 -1.10 11.99
N THR A 84 19.56 -1.73 11.32
CA THR A 84 18.81 -1.12 10.22
C THR A 84 17.32 -1.09 10.55
N ILE A 85 16.70 0.05 10.26
CA ILE A 85 15.24 0.21 10.26
C ILE A 85 14.79 0.17 8.79
N VAL A 86 13.79 -0.64 8.51
CA VAL A 86 13.16 -0.75 7.18
C VAL A 86 11.71 -0.32 7.30
N ILE A 87 11.35 0.73 6.55
CA ILE A 87 9.98 1.22 6.44
C ILE A 87 9.46 0.85 5.05
N TYR A 88 8.45 0.00 4.99
CA TYR A 88 7.76 -0.38 3.77
C TYR A 88 6.42 0.33 3.69
N THR A 89 6.17 1.04 2.59
CA THR A 89 4.95 1.81 2.37
C THR A 89 4.63 1.98 0.88
N SER A 90 3.50 2.62 0.58
CA SER A 90 3.09 3.07 -0.76
C SER A 90 2.75 4.57 -0.75
N ASP A 91 2.77 5.21 -1.92
CA ASP A 91 2.39 6.62 -2.08
C ASP A 91 0.88 6.87 -1.89
N ASN A 92 0.05 5.90 -2.28
CA ASN A 92 -1.40 5.93 -2.22
C ASN A 92 -1.98 4.50 -2.26
N GLY A 93 -3.27 4.38 -2.00
CA GLY A 93 -4.06 3.18 -2.29
C GLY A 93 -4.47 3.06 -3.76
N ARG A 94 -5.41 2.16 -4.05
CA ARG A 94 -5.99 1.95 -5.37
C ARG A 94 -7.41 1.37 -5.29
N PHE A 95 -8.35 1.96 -6.05
CA PHE A 95 -9.75 1.51 -6.11
C PHE A 95 -9.95 0.08 -6.65
N GLN A 96 -9.18 -0.32 -7.67
CA GLN A 96 -9.30 -1.65 -8.32
C GLN A 96 -10.72 -2.07 -8.75
N GLY A 97 -11.65 -1.14 -8.98
CA GLY A 97 -13.04 -1.41 -9.35
C GLY A 97 -14.06 -1.12 -8.24
N SER A 98 -13.61 -0.89 -7.00
CA SER A 98 -14.47 -0.40 -5.92
C SER A 98 -15.19 0.89 -6.33
N HIS A 99 -16.49 0.97 -6.00
CA HIS A 99 -17.39 2.07 -6.33
C HIS A 99 -17.53 2.36 -7.84
N GLY A 100 -17.15 1.42 -8.70
CA GLY A 100 -17.07 1.67 -10.15
C GLY A 100 -15.95 2.64 -10.55
N LEU A 101 -14.87 2.65 -9.76
CA LEU A 101 -13.70 3.50 -9.96
C LEU A 101 -12.44 2.64 -10.11
N PHE A 102 -11.47 3.16 -10.86
CA PHE A 102 -10.14 2.58 -11.00
C PHE A 102 -9.07 3.62 -10.66
N ASP A 103 -7.84 3.16 -10.40
CA ASP A 103 -6.70 4.02 -10.04
C ASP A 103 -6.90 4.72 -8.68
N LYS A 104 -6.70 6.04 -8.55
CA LYS A 104 -6.77 6.81 -7.30
C LYS A 104 -7.25 8.26 -7.59
N CYS A 105 -7.03 9.18 -6.63
CA CYS A 105 -7.30 10.62 -6.70
C CYS A 105 -8.72 11.06 -6.30
N LEU A 106 -9.42 10.25 -5.50
CA LEU A 106 -10.65 10.65 -4.81
C LEU A 106 -10.51 10.27 -3.33
N LEU A 107 -11.22 10.97 -2.45
CA LEU A 107 -11.07 10.86 -0.99
C LEU A 107 -11.81 9.65 -0.39
N TYR A 108 -11.65 8.50 -1.02
CA TYR A 108 -12.14 7.21 -0.51
C TYR A 108 -11.00 6.44 0.13
N GLU A 109 -11.33 5.58 1.10
CA GLU A 109 -10.34 4.78 1.81
C GLU A 109 -9.48 3.94 0.87
N GLU A 110 -10.07 3.32 -0.16
CA GLU A 110 -9.34 2.48 -1.12
C GLU A 110 -8.27 3.27 -1.87
N SER A 111 -8.49 4.56 -2.11
CA SER A 111 -7.53 5.45 -2.79
C SER A 111 -6.47 6.01 -1.84
N MET A 112 -6.78 6.14 -0.55
CA MET A 112 -5.92 6.84 0.42
C MET A 112 -5.11 5.90 1.30
N LYS A 113 -5.67 4.74 1.69
CA LYS A 113 -4.99 3.79 2.58
C LYS A 113 -3.87 3.07 1.84
N ALA A 114 -2.65 3.30 2.32
CA ALA A 114 -1.43 2.60 1.91
C ALA A 114 -0.98 1.63 3.01
N PRO A 115 -0.25 0.55 2.68
CA PRO A 115 0.41 -0.27 3.71
C PRO A 115 1.46 0.58 4.44
N LEU A 116 1.67 0.32 5.72
CA LEU A 116 2.82 0.81 6.48
C LEU A 116 3.32 -0.33 7.37
N ILE A 117 4.53 -0.81 7.11
CA ILE A 117 5.21 -1.83 7.90
C ILE A 117 6.56 -1.26 8.31
N VAL A 118 6.84 -1.27 9.61
CA VAL A 118 8.14 -0.86 10.16
C VAL A 118 8.81 -2.08 10.76
N PHE A 119 9.97 -2.42 10.23
CA PHE A 119 10.88 -3.40 10.81
C PHE A 119 12.05 -2.66 11.43
N ASP A 120 12.36 -2.95 12.69
CA ASP A 120 13.55 -2.45 13.37
C ASP A 120 14.43 -3.64 13.79
N GLY A 121 15.61 -3.74 13.18
CA GLY A 121 16.57 -4.81 13.48
C GLY A 121 17.07 -4.81 14.92
N ARG A 122 17.00 -3.65 15.60
CA ARG A 122 17.46 -3.46 16.98
C ARG A 122 16.44 -3.99 18.00
N VAL A 123 15.18 -4.15 17.59
CA VAL A 123 14.11 -4.66 18.44
C VAL A 123 14.17 -6.19 18.49
N PRO A 124 14.12 -6.81 19.69
CA PRO A 124 14.19 -8.26 19.83
C PRO A 124 12.99 -8.96 19.16
N GLU A 125 13.20 -10.17 18.66
CA GLU A 125 12.18 -10.93 17.94
C GLU A 125 10.89 -11.14 18.74
N SER A 126 10.98 -11.29 20.07
CA SER A 126 9.84 -11.43 20.98
C SER A 126 8.88 -10.24 21.01
N LYS A 127 9.31 -9.08 20.51
CA LYS A 127 8.50 -7.85 20.40
C LYS A 127 8.04 -7.54 18.97
N ARG A 128 8.36 -8.40 17.99
CA ARG A 128 7.97 -8.23 16.58
C ARG A 128 6.60 -8.83 16.28
N GLY A 129 6.05 -8.53 15.11
CA GLY A 129 4.76 -9.08 14.65
C GLY A 129 3.53 -8.37 15.22
N ARG A 130 3.72 -7.19 15.81
CA ARG A 130 2.66 -6.34 16.34
C ARG A 130 1.82 -5.68 15.24
N ARG A 131 0.58 -5.31 15.59
CA ARG A 131 -0.34 -4.55 14.75
C ARG A 131 -0.92 -3.39 15.55
N GLU A 132 -1.00 -2.22 14.92
CA GLU A 132 -1.54 -1.01 15.51
C GLU A 132 -2.66 -0.42 14.66
N ASN A 133 -3.63 0.21 15.35
CA ASN A 133 -4.74 0.93 14.71
C ASN A 133 -4.54 2.46 14.74
N ALA A 134 -3.34 2.93 15.10
CA ALA A 134 -3.01 4.34 15.08
C ALA A 134 -3.17 4.93 13.67
N LEU A 135 -3.75 6.13 13.58
CA LEU A 135 -3.85 6.85 12.32
C LEU A 135 -2.51 7.54 12.04
N ILE A 136 -1.86 7.12 10.95
CA ILE A 136 -0.57 7.66 10.50
C ILE A 136 -0.76 8.21 9.08
N SER A 137 -0.23 9.40 8.84
CA SER A 137 -0.19 10.05 7.53
C SER A 137 1.20 9.89 6.90
N SER A 138 1.28 9.97 5.57
CA SER A 138 2.56 9.89 4.86
C SER A 138 3.54 11.00 5.25
N VAL A 139 3.04 12.17 5.68
CA VAL A 139 3.88 13.29 6.15
C VAL A 139 4.57 13.00 7.48
N ASP A 140 4.07 12.03 8.25
CA ASP A 140 4.61 11.66 9.57
C ASP A 140 5.87 10.77 9.44
N ILE A 141 6.10 10.18 8.26
CA ILE A 141 7.23 9.28 8.01
C ILE A 141 8.57 10.02 8.11
N ALA A 142 8.69 11.20 7.51
CA ALA A 142 9.92 11.98 7.52
C ALA A 142 10.39 12.41 8.93
N PRO A 143 9.56 13.05 9.78
CA PRO A 143 9.97 13.39 11.14
C PRO A 143 10.28 12.15 11.99
N THR A 144 9.56 11.04 11.77
CA THR A 144 9.84 9.78 12.47
C THR A 144 11.20 9.19 12.10
N ILE A 145 11.60 9.24 10.82
CA ILE A 145 12.94 8.81 10.37
C ILE A 145 14.04 9.61 11.07
N LEU A 146 13.87 10.94 11.16
CA LEU A 146 14.84 11.81 11.83
C LEU A 146 14.95 11.47 13.32
N SER A 147 13.82 11.33 14.00
CA SER A 147 13.76 10.94 15.41
C SER A 147 14.45 9.60 15.67
N LEU A 148 14.14 8.59 14.87
CA LEU A 148 14.75 7.25 14.95
C LEU A 148 16.28 7.25 14.70
N ALA A 149 16.76 8.22 13.91
CA ALA A 149 18.18 8.45 13.64
C ALA A 149 18.86 9.35 14.70
N GLY A 150 18.14 9.85 15.70
CA GLY A 150 18.66 10.78 16.71
C GLY A 150 18.91 12.19 16.18
N VAL A 151 18.27 12.58 15.09
CA VAL A 151 18.38 13.92 14.46
C VAL A 151 17.19 14.77 14.91
N GLU A 152 17.45 16.04 15.26
CA GLU A 152 16.39 16.99 15.63
C GLU A 152 15.41 17.20 14.48
N VAL A 153 14.11 17.04 14.76
CA VAL A 153 13.04 17.27 13.80
C VAL A 153 12.83 18.77 13.60
N PRO A 154 12.98 19.33 12.38
CA PRO A 154 12.75 20.74 12.14
C PRO A 154 11.30 21.14 12.43
N LYS A 155 11.11 22.27 13.13
CA LYS A 155 9.77 22.82 13.45
C LYS A 155 8.91 23.16 12.23
N SER A 156 9.50 23.23 11.04
CA SER A 156 8.80 23.46 9.78
C SER A 156 8.11 22.22 9.21
N MET A 157 8.47 21.02 9.69
CA MET A 157 7.77 19.79 9.29
C MET A 157 6.35 19.77 9.89
N GLN A 158 5.38 19.39 9.08
CA GLN A 158 3.97 19.35 9.48
C GLN A 158 3.56 17.99 10.04
N GLY A 159 4.31 16.93 9.73
CA GLY A 159 4.06 15.59 10.25
C GLY A 159 4.45 15.45 11.71
N LEU A 160 3.87 14.45 12.37
CA LEU A 160 4.14 14.10 13.75
C LEU A 160 5.07 12.89 13.82
N ASP A 161 6.04 12.93 14.72
CA ASP A 161 6.85 11.76 15.02
C ASP A 161 5.98 10.69 15.71
N PHE A 162 5.87 9.51 15.07
CA PHE A 162 5.12 8.37 15.61
C PHE A 162 6.01 7.31 16.26
N HIS A 163 7.28 7.59 16.54
CA HIS A 163 8.20 6.65 17.19
C HIS A 163 7.61 6.06 18.50
N ALA A 164 6.91 6.86 19.30
CA ALA A 164 6.25 6.38 20.51
C ALA A 164 5.24 5.24 20.25
N VAL A 165 4.57 5.22 19.09
CA VAL A 165 3.65 4.13 18.69
C VAL A 165 4.43 2.83 18.48
N LEU A 166 5.67 2.92 17.96
CA LEU A 166 6.54 1.77 17.76
C LEU A 166 6.98 1.17 19.12
N ASP A 167 7.16 1.99 20.14
CA ASP A 167 7.62 1.57 21.48
C ASP A 167 6.50 1.07 22.41
N GLN A 168 5.25 1.46 22.16
CA GLN A 168 4.13 1.33 23.10
C GLN A 168 3.51 -0.06 23.26
N THR A 169 4.14 -1.16 22.83
CA THR A 169 3.57 -2.51 23.06
C THR A 169 4.59 -3.64 23.04
#